data_AF-A0A7X3Z166-F1
#
_entry.id   AF-A0A7X3Z166-F1
#
_cell.length_a   1.000
_cell.length_b   1.000
_cell.length_c   1.000
_cell.angle_alpha   90.00
_cell.angle_beta   90.00
_cell.angle_gamma   90.00
#
_symmetry.space_group_name_H-M   'P 1'
#
loop_
_entity.id
_entity.type
_entity.pdbx_description
1 polymer ?
#
loop_
_entity_poly.entity_id
_entity_poly.type
_entity_poly.pdbx_seq_one_letter_code
_entity_poly.pdbx_strand_id
1 'polypeptide(L)'
;MRNSRGSRPRGKGRKGNTGNGTNRVFESSGPDGKVRGNSLQIIEKYQAHARDALLSGDRIVAENFTQHAEHYIRLLESQKEFEIQRSSHNVHRMVNGKKNLNKEKKEVESQADASQQASIN
;
A
#
# COMPACT_ATOMS: atom_id res chain seq x y z
N MET A 1 -37.41 -34.99 12.76
CA MET A 1 -36.57 -34.29 13.78
C MET A 1 -35.22 -35.02 13.76
N ARG A 2 -34.02 -34.47 13.60
CA ARG A 2 -33.44 -33.15 13.84
C ARG A 2 -32.16 -33.03 12.98
N ASN A 3 -31.96 -31.82 12.46
CA ASN A 3 -31.00 -31.38 11.45
C ASN A 3 -29.57 -31.19 12.00
N SER A 4 -28.59 -31.37 11.11
CA SER A 4 -27.28 -30.68 11.03
C SER A 4 -26.38 -30.56 12.28
N ARG A 5 -25.31 -31.38 12.32
CA ARG A 5 -24.04 -31.00 12.97
C ARG A 5 -23.06 -30.56 11.89
N GLY A 6 -23.28 -29.34 11.42
CA GLY A 6 -22.45 -28.69 10.42
C GLY A 6 -21.00 -28.56 10.89
N SER A 7 -20.09 -29.02 10.03
CA SER A 7 -18.71 -28.54 9.93
C SER A 7 -18.72 -27.02 9.98
N ARG A 8 -18.27 -26.44 11.10
CA ARG A 8 -17.98 -25.00 11.20
C ARG A 8 -16.54 -24.80 10.71
N PRO A 9 -16.28 -24.29 9.50
CA PRO A 9 -14.95 -23.85 9.14
C PRO A 9 -14.63 -22.64 10.03
N ARG A 10 -13.60 -22.76 10.86
CA ARG A 10 -13.07 -21.66 11.65
C ARG A 10 -12.64 -20.53 10.70
N GLY A 11 -13.41 -19.43 10.71
CA GLY A 11 -12.90 -18.07 10.58
C GLY A 11 -12.14 -17.72 9.30
N LYS A 12 -12.75 -17.90 8.12
CA LYS A 12 -12.34 -17.18 6.92
C LYS A 12 -13.06 -15.83 6.87
N GLY A 13 -12.41 -14.80 7.41
CA GLY A 13 -12.89 -13.43 7.46
C GLY A 13 -12.29 -12.77 8.70
N ARG A 14 -11.15 -12.09 8.60
CA ARG A 14 -11.01 -10.82 7.91
C ARG A 14 -9.70 -10.77 7.14
N LYS A 15 -9.79 -11.10 5.85
CA LYS A 15 -9.01 -10.43 4.82
C LYS A 15 -9.54 -8.99 4.80
N GLY A 16 -9.16 -8.21 5.80
CA GLY A 16 -9.49 -6.80 5.92
C GLY A 16 -8.84 -6.14 4.73
N ASN A 17 -9.66 -5.98 3.69
CA ASN A 17 -9.40 -5.25 2.46
C ASN A 17 -8.19 -4.34 2.62
N THR A 18 -7.08 -4.80 2.05
CA THR A 18 -5.84 -4.07 1.80
C THR A 18 -6.22 -2.88 0.91
N GLY A 19 -6.87 -1.90 1.51
CA GLY A 19 -7.22 -0.61 0.94
C GLY A 19 -5.90 0.08 0.69
N ASN A 20 -5.41 -0.13 -0.52
CA ASN A 20 -4.15 0.36 -1.02
C ASN A 20 -4.17 1.89 -0.94
N GLY A 21 -3.38 2.46 -0.04
CA GLY A 21 -3.26 3.91 0.09
C GLY A 21 -2.86 4.33 1.50
N THR A 22 -1.94 5.29 1.55
CA THR A 22 -1.48 6.11 2.68
C THR A 22 -2.58 6.72 3.58
N ASN A 23 -3.85 6.44 3.31
CA ASN A 23 -5.03 6.91 4.04
C ASN A 23 -5.72 5.80 4.88
N ARG A 24 -5.00 4.70 5.15
CA ARG A 24 -5.49 3.66 6.06
C ARG A 24 -5.46 4.15 7.49
N VAL A 25 -6.62 4.13 8.14
CA VAL A 25 -6.75 4.36 9.57
C VAL A 25 -6.36 3.08 10.29
N PHE A 26 -5.27 3.14 11.06
CA PHE A 26 -4.83 2.05 11.91
C PHE A 26 -5.50 2.18 13.28
N GLU A 27 -5.79 1.03 13.88
CA GLU A 27 -6.17 0.90 15.29
C GLU A 27 -4.97 0.29 16.00
N SER A 28 -4.19 1.14 16.68
CA SER A 28 -3.07 0.69 17.48
C SER A 28 -3.54 0.35 18.88
N SER A 29 -3.25 -0.86 19.35
CA SER A 29 -3.49 -1.26 20.73
C SER A 29 -2.20 -1.09 21.53
N GLY A 30 -1.98 0.11 22.05
CA GLY A 30 -0.86 0.41 22.94
C GLY A 30 -1.23 0.19 24.41
N PRO A 31 -0.24 0.28 25.32
CA PRO A 31 -0.48 0.08 26.76
C PRO A 31 -1.40 1.17 27.36
N ASP A 32 -1.50 2.32 26.72
CA ASP A 32 -2.36 3.45 27.11
C ASP A 32 -3.75 3.42 26.41
N GLY A 33 -4.08 2.31 25.75
CA GLY A 33 -5.34 2.11 25.05
C GLY A 33 -5.25 2.22 23.52
N LYS A 34 -6.41 2.42 22.90
CA LYS A 34 -6.57 2.37 21.44
C LYS A 34 -6.19 3.71 20.79
N VAL A 35 -5.01 3.78 20.20
CA VAL A 35 -4.60 4.93 19.39
C VAL A 35 -5.08 4.72 17.95
N ARG A 36 -6.08 5.49 17.55
CA ARG A 36 -6.61 5.50 16.18
C ARG A 36 -6.03 6.68 15.39
N GLY A 37 -5.63 6.43 14.15
CA GLY A 37 -5.12 7.47 13.26
C GLY A 37 -4.41 6.95 12.01
N ASN A 38 -3.88 7.88 11.21
CA ASN A 38 -2.89 7.54 10.18
C ASN A 38 -1.58 7.10 10.86
N SER A 39 -0.74 6.32 10.18
CA SER A 39 0.56 5.86 10.70
C SER A 39 1.40 7.01 11.23
N LEU A 40 1.47 8.14 10.53
CA LEU A 40 2.20 9.33 10.98
C LEU A 40 1.69 9.87 12.33
N GLN A 41 0.37 10.00 12.47
CA GLN A 41 -0.25 10.49 13.70
C GLN A 41 -0.03 9.54 14.88
N ILE A 42 0.00 8.23 14.61
CA ILE A 42 0.26 7.22 15.63
C ILE A 42 1.72 7.28 16.10
N ILE A 43 2.66 7.50 15.18
CA ILE A 43 4.08 7.69 15.50
C ILE A 43 4.27 8.88 16.43
N GLU A 44 3.71 10.04 16.07
CA GLU A 44 3.84 11.27 16.87
C GLU A 44 3.28 11.09 18.29
N LYS A 45 2.14 10.40 18.42
CA LYS A 45 1.54 10.10 19.73
C LYS A 45 2.42 9.17 20.56
N TYR A 46 2.94 8.09 19.98
CA TYR A 46 3.82 7.19 20.72
C TYR A 46 5.16 7.82 21.10
N GLN A 47 5.70 8.71 20.27
CA GLN A 47 6.89 9.48 20.62
C GLN A 47 6.64 10.49 21.75
N ALA A 48 5.44 11.08 21.83
CA ALA A 48 5.05 11.90 22.98
C ALA A 48 4.95 11.04 24.25
N HIS A 49 4.20 9.94 24.20
CA HIS A 49 3.99 9.06 25.36
C HIS A 49 5.31 8.42 25.84
N ALA A 50 6.23 8.08 24.93
CA ALA A 50 7.55 7.58 25.29
C ALA A 50 8.37 8.63 26.06
N ARG A 51 8.33 9.90 25.63
CA ARG A 51 9.00 11.01 26.34
C ARG A 51 8.39 11.23 27.71
N ASP A 52 7.07 11.21 27.82
CA ASP A 52 6.37 11.38 29.10
C ASP A 52 6.71 10.25 30.08
N ALA A 53 6.74 9.00 29.60
CA ALA A 53 7.15 7.83 30.40
C ALA A 53 8.62 7.86 30.81
N LEU A 54 9.50 8.43 29.99
CA LEU A 54 10.90 8.65 30.38
C LEU A 54 11.02 9.69 31.50
N LEU A 55 10.21 10.75 31.45
CA LEU A 55 10.18 11.80 32.49
C LEU A 55 9.55 11.30 33.80
N SER A 56 8.59 10.38 33.75
CA SER A 56 8.02 9.74 34.95
C SER A 56 8.95 8.69 35.59
N GLY A 57 9.97 8.23 34.85
CA GLY A 57 10.91 7.20 35.29
C GLY A 57 10.48 5.77 34.95
N ASP A 58 9.36 5.59 34.25
CA ASP A 58 8.80 4.29 33.88
C ASP A 58 9.45 3.72 32.62
N ARG A 59 10.70 3.28 32.75
CA ARG A 59 11.54 2.82 31.63
C ARG A 59 10.93 1.69 30.80
N ILE A 60 10.22 0.75 31.43
CA ILE A 60 9.56 -0.37 30.73
C ILE A 60 8.45 0.15 29.82
N VAL A 61 7.69 1.14 30.29
CA VAL A 61 6.59 1.75 29.54
C VAL A 61 7.16 2.58 28.38
N ALA A 62 8.23 3.34 28.64
CA ALA A 62 8.94 4.09 27.60
C ALA A 62 9.46 3.20 26.46
N GLU A 63 10.05 2.05 26.79
CA GLU A 63 10.51 1.09 25.78
C GLU A 63 9.34 0.53 24.97
N ASN A 64 8.24 0.17 25.64
CA ASN A 64 7.04 -0.33 24.98
C ASN A 64 6.47 0.69 23.96
N PHE A 65 6.37 1.97 24.36
CA PHE A 65 5.95 3.04 23.46
C PHE A 65 6.94 3.27 22.31
N THR A 66 8.24 3.16 22.58
CA THR A 66 9.27 3.32 21.55
C THR A 66 9.18 2.20 20.50
N GLN A 67 9.00 0.95 20.92
CA GLN A 67 8.78 -0.18 20.02
C GLN A 67 7.51 0.03 19.17
N HIS A 68 6.44 0.58 19.75
CA HIS A 68 5.25 0.92 18.99
C HIS A 68 5.52 2.01 17.95
N ALA A 69 6.24 3.08 18.31
CA ALA A 69 6.63 4.11 17.35
C ALA A 69 7.44 3.51 16.19
N GLU A 70 8.45 2.68 16.48
CA GLU A 70 9.26 1.99 15.47
C GLU A 70 8.42 1.12 14.54
N HIS A 71 7.45 0.38 15.08
CA HIS A 71 6.57 -0.46 14.28
C HIS A 71 5.82 0.34 13.21
N TYR A 72 5.25 1.50 13.59
CA TYR A 72 4.54 2.35 12.64
C TYR A 72 5.46 3.09 11.67
N ILE A 73 6.69 3.40 12.08
CA ILE A 73 7.72 3.94 11.18
C ILE A 73 8.03 2.93 10.07
N ARG A 74 8.35 1.67 10.42
CA ARG A 74 8.62 0.62 9.43
C ARG A 74 7.41 0.35 8.54
N LEU A 75 6.20 0.43 9.09
CA LEU A 75 4.97 0.29 8.30
C LEU A 75 4.78 1.45 7.33
N LEU A 76 5.14 2.68 7.71
CA LEU A 76 5.10 3.86 6.83
C LEU A 76 6.14 3.75 5.71
N GLU A 77 7.35 3.29 6.02
CA GLU A 77 8.41 3.05 5.03
C GLU A 77 8.00 2.01 4.01
N SER A 78 7.49 0.86 4.45
CA SER A 78 7.00 -0.17 3.52
C SER A 78 5.88 0.37 2.61
N GLN A 79 5.00 1.25 3.12
CA GLN A 79 3.98 1.88 2.28
C GLN A 79 4.58 2.77 1.19
N LYS A 80 5.61 3.56 1.51
CA LYS A 80 6.33 4.38 0.54
C LYS A 80 7.00 3.50 -0.52
N GLU A 81 7.64 2.41 -0.11
CA GLU A 81 8.27 1.46 -1.03
C GLU A 81 7.27 0.80 -1.98
N PHE A 82 6.13 0.34 -1.47
CA PHE A 82 5.06 -0.21 -2.29
C PHE A 82 4.48 0.83 -3.27
N GLU A 83 4.35 2.09 -2.84
CA GLU A 83 3.89 3.19 -3.69
C GLU A 83 4.88 3.47 -4.83
N ILE A 84 6.18 3.53 -4.53
CA ILE A 84 7.24 3.69 -5.53
C ILE A 84 7.21 2.52 -6.50
N GLN A 85 7.14 1.27 -6.01
CA GLN A 85 7.12 0.09 -6.88
C GLN A 85 5.87 0.06 -7.78
N ARG A 86 4.70 0.44 -7.25
CA ARG A 86 3.46 0.56 -8.02
C ARG A 86 3.54 1.66 -9.07
N SER A 87 4.13 2.81 -8.73
CA SER A 87 4.32 3.91 -9.67
C SER A 87 5.26 3.51 -10.82
N SER A 88 6.38 2.86 -10.52
CA SER A 88 7.33 2.33 -11.51
C SER A 88 6.70 1.27 -12.42
N HIS A 89 5.91 0.35 -11.86
CA HIS A 89 5.19 -0.65 -12.65
C HIS A 89 4.15 -0.02 -13.60
N ASN A 90 3.39 0.97 -13.10
CA ASN A 90 2.43 1.70 -13.92
C ASN A 90 3.11 2.50 -15.04
N VAL A 91 4.24 3.15 -14.75
CA VAL A 91 5.03 3.88 -15.75
C VAL A 91 5.57 2.92 -16.80
N HIS A 92 6.14 1.78 -16.41
CA HIS A 92 6.65 0.78 -17.37
C HIS A 92 5.54 0.24 -18.30
N ARG A 93 4.37 -0.08 -17.73
CA ARG A 93 3.21 -0.52 -18.51
C ARG A 93 2.75 0.55 -19.50
N MET A 94 2.73 1.82 -19.08
CA MET A 94 2.30 2.94 -19.91
C MET A 94 3.30 3.24 -21.05
N VAL A 95 4.61 3.12 -20.78
CA VAL A 95 5.67 3.29 -21.79
C VAL A 95 5.61 2.20 -22.85
N ASN A 96 5.42 0.93 -22.45
CA ASN A 96 5.33 -0.18 -23.41
C ASN A 96 4.06 -0.09 -24.27
N GLY A 97 2.93 0.33 -23.69
CA GLY A 97 1.70 0.59 -24.45
C GLY A 97 1.88 1.69 -25.50
N LYS A 98 2.55 2.79 -25.15
CA LYS A 98 2.85 3.89 -26.10
C LYS A 98 3.80 3.46 -27.22
N LYS A 99 4.80 2.61 -26.94
CA LYS A 99 5.72 2.08 -27.96
C LYS A 99 5.00 1.21 -29.00
N ASN A 100 4.10 0.34 -28.56
CA ASN A 100 3.32 -0.51 -29.45
C ASN A 100 2.40 0.31 -30.37
N LEU A 101 1.72 1.33 -29.82
CA LEU A 101 0.88 2.25 -30.60
C LEU A 101 1.68 3.04 -31.66
N ASN A 102 2.89 3.48 -31.32
CA ASN A 102 3.75 4.19 -32.29
C ASN A 102 4.29 3.26 -33.37
N LYS A 103 4.49 1.97 -33.05
CA LYS A 103 4.91 0.97 -34.04
C LYS A 103 3.77 0.66 -35.02
N GLU A 104 2.56 0.42 -34.51
CA GLU A 104 1.37 0.24 -35.37
C GLU A 104 1.12 1.46 -36.25
N LYS A 105 1.22 2.68 -35.71
CA LYS A 105 1.04 3.90 -36.53
C LYS A 105 2.06 3.99 -37.67
N LYS A 106 3.34 3.69 -37.41
CA LYS A 106 4.37 3.68 -38.45
C LYS A 106 4.15 2.59 -39.49
N GLU A 107 3.68 1.41 -39.09
CA GLU A 107 3.41 0.30 -40.01
C GLU A 107 2.22 0.64 -40.92
N VAL A 108 1.13 1.21 -40.38
CA VAL A 108 -0.04 1.64 -41.15
C VAL A 108 0.31 2.78 -42.12
N GLU A 109 1.11 3.76 -41.67
CA GLU A 109 1.55 4.87 -42.52
C GLU A 109 2.45 4.39 -43.66
N SER A 110 3.38 3.46 -43.39
CA SER A 110 4.25 2.88 -44.41
C SER A 110 3.50 2.04 -45.46
N GLN A 111 2.42 1.35 -45.06
CA GLN A 111 1.57 0.59 -45.99
C GLN A 111 0.69 1.51 -46.83
N ALA A 112 0.18 2.60 -46.26
CA ALA A 112 -0.59 3.60 -46.98
C ALA A 112 0.25 4.30 -48.07
N ASP A 113 1.52 4.61 -47.77
CA ASP A 113 2.44 5.25 -48.73
C ASP A 113 2.85 4.28 -49.86
N ALA A 114 3.13 3.01 -49.50
CA ALA A 114 3.48 1.97 -50.47
C ALA A 114 2.33 1.63 -51.44
N SER A 115 1.08 1.67 -50.99
CA SER A 115 -0.09 1.42 -51.84
C SER A 115 -0.45 2.63 -52.72
N GLN A 116 -0.15 3.86 -52.30
CA GLN A 116 -0.27 5.05 -53.15
C GLN A 116 0.74 5.06 -54.30
N GLN A 117 1.98 4.61 -54.07
CA GLN A 117 3.00 4.52 -55.13
C GLN A 117 2.73 3.41 -56.15
N ALA A 118 2.12 2.29 -55.73
CA ALA A 118 1.78 1.19 -56.64
C ALA A 118 0.61 1.51 -57.61
N SER A 119 -0.15 2.57 -57.34
CA SER A 119 -1.32 2.97 -58.13
C SER A 119 -1.00 3.97 -59.25
N ILE A 120 0.26 4.40 -59.38
CA ILE A 120 0.70 5.48 -60.30
C ILE A 120 1.48 4.94 -61.53
N ASN A 121 1.80 3.64 -61.59
CA ASN A 121 2.43 3.00 -62.76
C ASN A 121 1.41 2.21 -63.57
#